data_AF-A0AAJ7RKK0-F1
#
_entry.id   AF-A0AAJ7RKK0-F1
#
_cell.length_a   1.000
_cell.length_b   1.000
_cell.length_c   1.000
_cell.angle_alpha   90.00
_cell.angle_beta   90.00
_cell.angle_gamma   90.00
#
_symmetry.space_group_name_H-M   'P 1'
#
loop_
_entity.id
_entity.type
_entity.pdbx_description
1 polymer ?
#
loop_
_entity_poly.entity_id
_entity_poly.type
_entity_poly.pdbx_seq_one_letter_code
_entity_poly.pdbx_strand_id
1 'polypeptide(L)'
;MIGGNNRAWLNEGNEFHLIESTANLVKYFISNSTTLPSFSRLKIVTKCQDVISKCLTMLFSKPNGRDLIDQLRPVQSMLSRL
;
A
#
# COMPACT_ATOMS: atom_id res chain seq x y z
N MET A 1 27.70 -7.36 0.14
CA MET A 1 26.98 -7.24 1.43
C MET A 1 25.50 -7.29 1.15
N ILE A 2 24.81 -8.34 1.59
CA ILE A 2 23.36 -8.38 1.55
C ILE A 2 22.87 -7.50 2.70
N GLY A 3 22.19 -6.39 2.38
CA GLY A 3 21.72 -5.42 3.38
C GLY A 3 20.82 -6.08 4.42
N GLY A 4 20.86 -5.62 5.68
CA GLY A 4 20.19 -6.24 6.83
C GLY A 4 18.70 -6.56 6.61
N ASN A 5 17.99 -5.78 5.79
CA ASN A 5 16.60 -6.04 5.43
C ASN A 5 16.41 -7.34 4.65
N ASN A 6 17.35 -7.74 3.79
CA ASN A 6 17.22 -9.00 3.04
C ASN A 6 17.26 -10.23 3.97
N ARG A 7 17.92 -10.14 5.13
CA ARG A 7 18.07 -11.26 6.07
C ARG A 7 16.76 -11.60 6.81
N ALA A 8 15.94 -10.60 7.13
CA ALA A 8 14.64 -10.85 7.74
C ALA A 8 13.70 -11.59 6.77
N TRP A 9 13.65 -11.15 5.52
CA TRP A 9 12.77 -11.73 4.50
C TRP A 9 13.25 -13.09 3.97
N LEU A 10 14.56 -13.33 3.93
CA LEU A 10 15.14 -14.66 3.65
C LEU A 10 14.72 -15.72 4.68
N ASN A 11 14.41 -15.31 5.92
CA ASN A 11 13.98 -16.21 6.99
C ASN A 11 12.46 -16.35 7.11
N GLU A 12 11.68 -15.30 6.81
CA GLU A 12 10.22 -15.27 7.03
C GLU A 12 9.36 -15.33 5.74
N GLY A 13 9.99 -15.35 4.56
CA GLY A 13 9.36 -15.82 3.32
C GLY A 13 8.44 -14.85 2.57
N ASN A 14 8.10 -13.67 3.10
CA ASN A 14 7.26 -12.71 2.39
C ASN A 14 7.85 -11.28 2.39
N GLU A 15 8.72 -10.99 1.42
CA GLU A 15 9.34 -9.66 1.24
C GLU A 15 8.33 -8.52 0.99
N PHE A 16 7.08 -8.86 0.68
CA PHE A 16 6.01 -7.91 0.37
C PHE A 16 4.96 -7.78 1.49
N HIS A 17 5.11 -8.49 2.62
CA HIS A 17 4.11 -8.54 3.70
C HIS A 17 3.75 -7.15 4.24
N LEU A 18 4.73 -6.25 4.33
CA LEU A 18 4.51 -4.87 4.75
C LEU A 18 3.62 -4.11 3.75
N ILE A 19 3.83 -4.33 2.46
CA ILE A 19 3.03 -3.70 1.39
C ILE A 19 1.61 -4.26 1.40
N GLU A 20 1.44 -5.57 1.57
CA GLU A 20 0.13 -6.22 1.70
C GLU A 20 -0.64 -5.69 2.92
N SER A 21 0.01 -5.64 4.08
CA SER A 21 -0.56 -5.11 5.32
C SER A 21 -0.99 -3.65 5.17
N THR A 22 -0.15 -2.84 4.51
CA THR A 22 -0.45 -1.43 4.22
C THR A 22 -1.64 -1.30 3.28
N ALA A 23 -1.71 -2.12 2.23
CA ALA A 23 -2.83 -2.14 1.30
C ALA A 23 -4.15 -2.47 2.01
N ASN A 24 -4.13 -3.45 2.92
CA ASN A 24 -5.30 -3.82 3.73
C ASN A 24 -5.73 -2.70 4.66
N LEU A 25 -4.79 -2.00 5.30
CA LEU A 25 -5.10 -0.84 6.15
C LEU A 25 -5.74 0.30 5.35
N VAL A 26 -5.23 0.58 4.15
CA VAL A 26 -5.81 1.58 3.23
C VAL A 26 -7.21 1.16 2.77
N LYS A 27 -7.43 -0.11 2.41
CA LYS A 27 -8.76 -0.63 2.05
C LYS A 27 -9.76 -0.49 3.21
N TYR A 28 -9.34 -0.81 4.43
CA TYR A 28 -10.16 -0.62 5.62
C TYR A 28 -10.51 0.85 5.82
N PHE A 29 -9.55 1.75 5.65
CA PHE A 29 -9.79 3.19 5.77
C PHE A 29 -10.80 3.69 4.74
N ILE A 30 -10.63 3.32 3.46
CA ILE A 30 -11.56 3.66 2.37
C ILE A 30 -12.98 3.22 2.73
N SER A 31 -13.13 1.99 3.19
CA SER A 31 -14.42 1.38 3.54
C SER A 31 -15.12 2.08 4.72
N ASN A 32 -14.36 2.68 5.62
CA ASN A 32 -14.89 3.36 6.81
C ASN A 32 -14.85 4.90 6.72
N SER A 33 -14.33 5.46 5.62
CA SER A 33 -14.04 6.89 5.48
C SER A 33 -15.28 7.80 5.60
N THR A 34 -16.48 7.28 5.35
CA THR A 34 -17.75 8.00 5.48
C THR A 34 -18.09 8.38 6.92
N THR A 35 -17.51 7.71 7.91
CA THR A 35 -17.72 7.99 9.34
C THR A 35 -16.90 9.17 9.86
N LEU A 36 -15.95 9.68 9.06
CA LEU A 36 -15.03 10.74 9.45
C LEU A 36 -15.49 12.12 8.96
N PRO A 37 -15.15 13.21 9.69
CA PRO A 37 -15.34 14.57 9.23
C PRO A 37 -14.65 14.80 7.87
N SER A 38 -15.30 15.54 6.98
CA SER A 38 -14.84 15.76 5.59
C SER A 38 -13.39 16.26 5.50
N PHE A 39 -12.99 17.18 6.37
CA PHE A 39 -11.62 17.71 6.42
C PHE A 39 -10.58 16.67 6.80
N SER A 40 -10.85 15.86 7.83
CA SER A 40 -9.96 14.77 8.26
C SER A 40 -9.89 13.67 7.21
N ARG A 41 -11.03 13.35 6.57
CA ARG A 41 -11.11 12.39 5.48
C ARG A 41 -10.19 12.78 4.33
N LEU A 42 -10.24 14.03 3.88
CA LEU A 42 -9.45 14.51 2.75
C LEU A 42 -7.95 14.40 3.02
N LYS A 43 -7.50 14.80 4.22
CA LYS A 43 -6.09 14.65 4.64
C LYS A 43 -5.63 13.20 4.62
N ILE A 44 -6.46 12.27 5.11
CA ILE A 44 -6.08 10.86 5.18
C ILE A 44 -6.10 10.23 3.78
N VAL A 45 -7.10 10.55 2.94
CA VAL A 45 -7.13 10.11 1.53
C VAL A 45 -5.85 10.54 0.80
N THR A 46 -5.41 11.79 0.95
CA THR A 46 -4.14 12.25 0.36
C THR A 46 -2.94 11.44 0.85
N LYS A 47 -2.89 11.09 2.14
CA LYS A 47 -1.81 10.23 2.69
C LYS A 47 -1.88 8.80 2.14
N CYS A 48 -3.07 8.23 2.03
CA CYS A 48 -3.25 6.92 1.42
C CYS A 48 -2.81 6.92 -0.06
N GLN A 49 -3.14 7.97 -0.82
CA GLN A 49 -2.69 8.11 -2.21
C GLN A 49 -1.16 8.15 -2.32
N ASP A 50 -0.47 8.91 -1.46
CA ASP A 50 0.99 8.99 -1.41
C ASP A 50 1.63 7.63 -1.06
N VAL A 51 1.08 6.94 -0.06
CA VAL A 51 1.55 5.61 0.37
C VAL A 51 1.38 4.58 -0.74
N ILE A 52 0.20 4.47 -1.35
CA ILE A 52 -0.06 3.52 -2.45
C ILE A 52 0.84 3.81 -3.65
N SER A 53 1.07 5.09 -3.97
CA SER A 53 1.98 5.49 -5.05
C SER A 53 3.42 5.06 -4.77
N LYS A 54 3.90 5.21 -3.54
CA LYS A 54 5.24 4.74 -3.12
C LYS A 54 5.35 3.22 -3.16
N CYS A 55 4.32 2.49 -2.71
CA CYS A 55 4.26 1.03 -2.81
C CYS A 55 4.34 0.56 -4.26
N LEU A 56 3.58 1.17 -5.17
CA LEU A 56 3.61 0.85 -6.60
C LEU A 56 5.00 1.11 -7.20
N THR A 57 5.61 2.26 -6.94
CA THR A 57 6.98 2.59 -7.40
C THR A 57 8.00 1.57 -6.91
N MET A 58 7.88 1.13 -5.65
CA MET A 58 8.77 0.11 -5.08
C MET A 58 8.56 -1.26 -5.74
N LEU A 59 7.32 -1.66 -5.99
CA LEU A 59 6.99 -2.93 -6.64
C LEU A 59 7.40 -2.97 -8.12
N PHE A 60 7.31 -1.85 -8.84
CA PHE A 60 7.81 -1.77 -10.21
C PHE A 60 9.33 -2.01 -10.30
N SER A 61 10.06 -1.78 -9.21
CA SER A 61 11.50 -2.01 -9.13
C SER A 61 11.88 -3.43 -8.69
N LYS A 62 10.90 -4.32 -8.44
CA LYS A 62 11.12 -5.65 -7.86
C LYS A 62 10.61 -6.78 -8.78
N PRO A 63 11.40 -7.84 -9.02
CA PRO A 63 10.88 -9.06 -9.62
C PRO A 63 9.81 -9.66 -8.67
N ASN A 64 8.75 -10.26 -9.22
CA ASN A 64 7.62 -10.87 -8.49
C ASN A 64 6.62 -9.91 -7.80
N GLY A 65 6.70 -8.59 -8.04
CA GLY A 65 5.73 -7.62 -7.49
C GLY A 65 4.39 -7.54 -8.24
N ARG A 66 4.17 -8.35 -9.29
CA ARG A 66 3.05 -8.19 -10.25
C ARG A 66 1.68 -8.38 -9.59
N ASP A 67 1.52 -9.43 -8.79
CA ASP A 67 0.24 -9.73 -8.12
C ASP A 67 -0.17 -8.60 -7.17
N LEU A 68 0.80 -8.04 -6.43
CA LEU A 68 0.59 -6.89 -5.56
C LEU A 68 0.28 -5.62 -6.33
N ILE A 69 0.92 -5.38 -7.48
CA ILE A 69 0.59 -4.25 -8.36
C ILE A 69 -0.86 -4.34 -8.81
N ASP A 70 -1.30 -5.53 -9.23
CA ASP A 70 -2.67 -5.76 -9.69
C ASP A 70 -3.70 -5.61 -8.55
N GLN A 71 -3.32 -5.91 -7.30
CA GLN A 71 -4.15 -5.64 -6.12
C GLN A 71 -4.18 -4.16 -5.69
N LEU A 72 -3.09 -3.41 -5.87
CA LEU A 72 -2.97 -2.01 -5.46
C LEU A 72 -3.59 -1.04 -6.47
N ARG A 73 -3.64 -1.38 -7.75
CA ARG A 73 -4.24 -0.55 -8.81
C ARG A 73 -5.72 -0.21 -8.56
N PRO A 74 -6.59 -1.16 -8.19
CA PRO A 74 -7.97 -0.86 -7.81
C PRO A 74 -8.05 0.08 -6.60
N VAL A 75 -7.18 -0.09 -5.60
CA VAL A 75 -7.14 0.76 -4.40
C VAL A 75 -6.76 2.20 -4.78
N GLN A 76 -5.76 2.36 -5.65
CA GLN A 76 -5.37 3.65 -6.20
C GLN A 76 -6.55 4.33 -6.92
N SER A 77 -7.26 3.59 -7.78
CA SER A 77 -8.43 4.11 -8.50
C SER A 77 -9.57 4.52 -7.57
N MET A 78 -9.84 3.75 -6.51
CA MET A 78 -10.84 4.10 -5.49
C MET A 78 -10.45 5.39 -4.75
N LEU A 79 -9.19 5.51 -4.34
CA LEU A 79 -8.69 6.71 -3.67
C LEU A 79 -8.75 7.96 -4.53
N SER A 80 -8.57 7.86 -5.84
CA SER A 80 -8.67 9.00 -6.76
C SER A 80 -10.12 9.50 -6.95
N ARG A 81 -11.12 8.74 -6.50
CA ARG A 81 -12.54 9.08 -6.59
C ARG A 81 -13.13 9.64 -5.28
N LEU A 82 -12.33 9.68 -4.21
CA LEU A 82 -12.68 10.18 -2.88
C LEU A 82 -12.13 11.59 -2.66
#